data_AF-A0A6J1QT28-F1
#
_entry.id   AF-A0A6J1QT28-F1
#
_cell.length_a   1.000
_cell.length_b   1.000
_cell.length_c   1.000
_cell.angle_alpha   90.00
_cell.angle_beta   90.00
_cell.angle_gamma   90.00
#
_symmetry.space_group_name_H-M   'P 1'
#
loop_
_entity.id
_entity.type
_entity.pdbx_description
1 polymer ?
#
loop_
_entity_poly.entity_id
_entity_poly.type
_entity_poly.pdbx_seq_one_letter_code
_entity_poly.pdbx_strand_id
1 'polypeptide(L)'
;MRSIICILALLCAIHALEQNVTDPSRNLERLVKIRKAVTEATFNNISRFERRTKQNLEIELNELKIDALLDIHNTIEEAFENVDSSVDKGREEGKNVDECDDYARNNLETKNTNAIAKLEACIENGYSAMKDPLANVAIIIEAVKKLLIDLDAIMPNCYSPTFLKMQVCVVEKIDLSRASLDSVSNYAKKVTATAGVTYTKMIADVRSGITTNAADIRTFSTDIVNYTDNCIRNAPEVPEDPELSTIF
;
A
#
# COMPACT_ATOMS: atom_id res chain seq x y z
N MET A 1 16.84 6.60 -16.83
CA MET A 1 18.10 7.07 -17.46
C MET A 1 18.56 8.46 -17.01
N ARG A 2 17.68 9.38 -16.55
CA ARG A 2 18.11 10.71 -16.05
C ARG A 2 18.96 10.68 -14.76
N SER A 3 18.80 9.66 -13.90
CA SER A 3 19.59 9.56 -12.65
C SER A 3 21.05 9.13 -12.82
N ILE A 4 21.42 8.54 -13.96
CA ILE A 4 22.81 8.10 -14.24
C ILE A 4 23.67 9.31 -14.65
N ILE A 5 23.05 10.33 -15.25
CA ILE A 5 23.72 11.53 -15.76
C ILE A 5 24.22 12.42 -14.60
N CYS A 6 23.51 12.45 -13.47
CA CYS A 6 23.94 13.23 -12.30
C CYS A 6 25.19 12.65 -11.59
N ILE A 7 25.42 11.33 -11.67
CA ILE A 7 26.57 10.67 -11.04
C ILE A 7 27.86 10.95 -11.83
N LEU A 8 27.75 11.04 -13.17
CA LEU A 8 28.87 11.36 -14.06
C LEU A 8 29.32 12.83 -13.96
N ALA A 9 28.39 13.77 -13.76
CA ALA A 9 28.73 15.18 -13.55
C ALA A 9 29.51 15.41 -12.24
N LEU A 10 29.21 14.64 -11.19
CA LEU A 10 29.94 14.67 -9.92
C LEU A 10 31.38 14.13 -10.05
N LEU A 11 31.64 13.19 -10.96
CA LEU A 11 32.97 12.63 -11.22
C LEU A 11 33.88 13.57 -12.05
N CYS A 12 33.29 14.44 -12.89
CA CYS A 12 34.06 15.36 -13.73
C CYS A 12 34.60 16.57 -12.95
N ALA A 13 33.90 17.03 -11.90
CA ALA A 13 34.42 18.08 -11.01
C ALA A 13 35.61 17.63 -10.13
N ILE A 14 35.92 16.32 -10.09
CA ILE A 14 37.01 15.73 -9.30
C ILE A 14 38.37 15.92 -9.99
N HIS A 15 38.39 16.08 -11.32
CA HIS A 15 39.65 16.17 -12.09
C HIS A 15 40.23 17.59 -12.19
N ALA A 16 39.50 18.63 -11.77
CA ALA A 16 39.98 20.01 -11.76
C ALA A 16 40.56 20.45 -10.40
N LEU A 17 41.09 19.50 -9.60
CA LEU A 17 41.67 19.79 -8.29
C LEU A 17 43.05 20.44 -8.43
N GLU A 18 43.10 21.77 -8.33
CA GLU A 18 44.30 22.47 -7.89
C GLU A 18 44.73 21.90 -6.52
N GLN A 19 45.82 21.14 -6.52
CA GLN A 19 46.46 20.68 -5.29
C GLN A 19 47.10 21.88 -4.61
N ASN A 20 46.37 22.49 -3.67
CA ASN A 20 46.96 23.49 -2.79
C ASN A 20 47.84 22.74 -1.77
N VAL A 21 49.14 22.64 -2.06
CA VAL A 21 50.15 21.85 -1.34
C VAL A 21 50.39 22.34 0.10
N THR A 22 49.85 23.51 0.45
CA THR A 22 50.06 24.19 1.73
C THR A 22 49.24 23.65 2.90
N ASP A 23 48.18 22.87 2.65
CA ASP A 23 47.41 22.20 3.72
C ASP A 23 46.98 20.77 3.32
N PRO A 24 47.86 19.79 3.54
CA PRO A 24 47.58 18.37 3.24
C PRO A 24 46.38 17.81 4.02
N SER A 25 46.03 18.40 5.17
CA SER A 25 44.90 17.95 6.00
C SER A 25 43.55 18.30 5.36
N ARG A 26 43.45 19.43 4.66
CA ARG A 26 42.28 19.79 3.85
C ARG A 26 41.99 18.78 2.74
N ASN A 27 43.03 18.19 2.14
CA ASN A 27 42.84 17.16 1.12
C ASN A 27 42.20 15.90 1.71
N LEU A 28 42.61 15.48 2.92
CA LEU A 28 42.00 14.35 3.63
C LEU A 28 40.54 14.64 4.02
N GLU A 29 40.27 15.83 4.55
CA GLU A 29 38.91 16.27 4.88
C GLU A 29 38.01 16.28 3.64
N ARG A 30 38.54 16.72 2.49
CA ARG A 30 37.83 16.69 1.21
C ARG A 30 37.47 15.27 0.77
N LEU A 31 38.37 14.29 0.95
CA LEU A 31 38.08 12.89 0.65
C LEU A 31 36.94 12.34 1.52
N VAL A 32 36.96 12.63 2.82
CA VAL A 32 35.86 12.26 3.73
C VAL A 32 34.55 12.91 3.30
N LYS A 33 34.56 14.21 2.96
CA LYS A 33 33.39 14.94 2.45
C LYS A 33 32.82 14.35 1.18
N ILE A 34 33.67 13.97 0.22
CA ILE A 34 33.23 13.29 -1.02
C ILE A 34 32.55 11.96 -0.67
N ARG A 35 33.15 11.16 0.22
CA ARG A 35 32.55 9.88 0.61
C ARG A 35 31.22 10.07 1.32
N LYS A 36 31.14 11.05 2.21
CA LYS A 36 29.89 11.45 2.89
C LYS A 36 28.81 11.83 1.88
N ALA A 37 29.11 12.68 0.91
CA ALA A 37 28.13 13.09 -0.11
C ALA A 37 27.57 11.89 -0.91
N VAL A 38 28.41 10.91 -1.25
CA VAL A 38 27.95 9.68 -1.92
C VAL A 38 27.04 8.85 -1.01
N THR A 39 27.41 8.67 0.26
CA THR A 39 26.59 7.97 1.26
C THR A 39 25.25 8.68 1.50
N GLU A 40 25.24 10.01 1.57
CA GLU A 40 24.03 10.84 1.71
C GLU A 40 23.11 10.69 0.50
N ALA A 41 23.66 10.64 -0.72
CA ALA A 41 22.88 10.39 -1.93
C ALA A 41 22.20 9.01 -1.87
N THR A 42 22.92 7.97 -1.42
CA THR A 42 22.34 6.63 -1.20
C THR A 42 21.25 6.65 -0.13
N PHE A 43 21.49 7.29 1.01
CA PHE A 43 20.51 7.48 2.09
C PHE A 43 19.23 8.12 1.56
N ASN A 44 19.36 9.28 0.91
CA ASN A 44 18.23 10.05 0.40
C ASN A 44 17.41 9.27 -0.63
N ASN A 45 18.07 8.47 -1.48
CA ASN A 45 17.37 7.65 -2.46
C ASN A 45 16.53 6.54 -1.80
N ILE A 46 17.08 5.85 -0.79
CA ILE A 46 16.40 4.74 -0.12
C ILE A 46 15.28 5.27 0.79
N SER A 47 15.51 6.35 1.53
CA SER A 47 14.47 7.01 2.34
C SER A 47 13.34 7.56 1.47
N ARG A 48 13.66 8.11 0.29
CA ARG A 48 12.63 8.55 -0.66
C ARG A 48 11.81 7.38 -1.18
N PHE A 49 12.45 6.24 -1.48
CA PHE A 49 11.74 5.02 -1.87
C PHE A 49 10.78 4.59 -0.77
N GLU A 50 11.26 4.41 0.46
CA GLU A 50 10.43 3.98 1.60
C GLU A 50 9.20 4.87 1.80
N ARG A 51 9.41 6.19 1.84
CA ARG A 51 8.34 7.17 2.03
C ARG A 51 7.31 7.09 0.92
N ARG A 52 7.74 7.05 -0.35
CA ARG A 52 6.84 6.97 -1.49
C ARG A 52 6.05 5.67 -1.49
N THR A 53 6.69 4.54 -1.22
CA THR A 53 6.01 3.25 -1.18
C THR A 53 4.97 3.20 -0.05
N LYS A 54 5.27 3.74 1.13
CA LYS A 54 4.29 3.85 2.24
C LYS A 54 3.10 4.73 1.87
N GLN A 55 3.36 5.90 1.29
CA GLN A 55 2.30 6.83 0.88
C GLN A 55 1.42 6.23 -0.22
N ASN A 56 2.04 5.64 -1.25
CA ASN A 56 1.30 5.02 -2.34
C ASN A 56 0.48 3.82 -1.85
N LEU A 57 1.02 3.00 -0.93
CA LEU A 57 0.30 1.90 -0.32
C LEU A 57 -0.98 2.37 0.36
N GLU A 58 -0.88 3.40 1.20
CA GLU A 58 -2.01 3.96 1.92
C GLU A 58 -3.05 4.55 0.95
N ILE A 59 -2.62 5.34 -0.03
CA ILE A 59 -3.51 5.96 -1.01
C ILE A 59 -4.22 4.90 -1.85
N GLU A 60 -3.47 4.00 -2.51
CA GLU A 60 -4.06 3.03 -3.45
C GLU A 60 -4.99 2.03 -2.72
N LEU A 61 -4.64 1.59 -1.51
CA LEU A 61 -5.53 0.70 -0.76
C LEU A 61 -6.80 1.41 -0.28
N ASN A 62 -6.71 2.68 0.11
CA ASN A 62 -7.88 3.45 0.50
C ASN A 62 -8.78 3.77 -0.69
N GLU A 63 -8.22 4.12 -1.85
CA GLU A 63 -8.97 4.29 -3.10
C GLU A 63 -9.71 3.00 -3.47
N LEU A 64 -9.01 1.86 -3.48
CA LEU A 64 -9.63 0.56 -3.75
C LEU A 64 -10.72 0.21 -2.73
N LYS A 65 -10.54 0.56 -1.45
CA LYS A 65 -11.56 0.34 -0.41
C LYS A 65 -12.81 1.18 -0.70
N ILE A 66 -12.65 2.47 -1.01
CA ILE A 66 -13.76 3.38 -1.27
C ILE A 66 -14.55 2.93 -2.50
N ASP A 67 -13.87 2.64 -3.60
CA ASP A 67 -14.51 2.20 -4.84
C ASP A 67 -15.29 0.90 -4.62
N ALA A 68 -14.71 -0.06 -3.90
CA ALA A 68 -15.36 -1.31 -3.58
C ALA A 68 -16.56 -1.12 -2.64
N LEU A 69 -16.48 -0.25 -1.64
CA LEU A 69 -17.61 0.05 -0.75
C LEU A 69 -18.79 0.66 -1.52
N LEU A 70 -18.51 1.57 -2.46
CA LEU A 70 -19.53 2.14 -3.33
C LEU A 70 -20.19 1.08 -4.21
N ASP A 71 -19.40 0.19 -4.82
CA ASP A 71 -19.94 -0.91 -5.65
C ASP A 71 -20.81 -1.88 -4.85
N ILE A 72 -20.38 -2.25 -3.64
CA ILE A 72 -21.15 -3.09 -2.71
C ILE A 72 -22.46 -2.40 -2.36
N HIS A 73 -22.41 -1.13 -1.96
CA HIS A 73 -23.57 -0.36 -1.54
C HIS A 73 -24.59 -0.26 -2.66
N ASN A 74 -24.17 0.19 -3.85
CA ASN A 74 -25.05 0.34 -5.00
C ASN A 74 -25.70 -1.00 -5.41
N THR A 75 -24.93 -2.09 -5.40
CA THR A 75 -25.45 -3.42 -5.76
C THR A 75 -26.50 -3.93 -4.76
N ILE A 76 -26.30 -3.65 -3.48
CA ILE A 76 -27.23 -4.05 -2.42
C ILE A 76 -28.47 -3.16 -2.44
N GLU A 77 -28.31 -1.85 -2.61
CA GLU A 77 -29.41 -0.88 -2.69
C GLU A 77 -30.32 -1.17 -3.89
N GLU A 78 -29.75 -1.42 -5.07
CA GLU A 78 -30.53 -1.83 -6.24
C GLU A 78 -31.31 -3.14 -5.98
N ALA A 79 -30.75 -4.08 -5.21
CA ALA A 79 -31.46 -5.29 -4.84
C ALA A 79 -32.64 -5.01 -3.89
N PHE A 80 -32.46 -4.11 -2.92
CA PHE A 80 -33.54 -3.66 -2.05
C PHE A 80 -34.65 -2.96 -2.83
N GLU A 81 -34.32 -2.04 -3.74
CA GLU A 81 -35.30 -1.34 -4.57
C GLU A 81 -36.15 -2.32 -5.41
N ASN A 82 -35.52 -3.35 -5.99
CA ASN A 82 -36.23 -4.40 -6.72
C ASN A 82 -37.14 -5.24 -5.81
N VAL A 83 -36.65 -5.62 -4.62
CA VAL A 83 -37.45 -6.33 -3.61
C VAL A 83 -38.66 -5.49 -3.20
N ASP A 84 -38.46 -4.21 -2.88
CA ASP A 84 -39.50 -3.27 -2.47
C ASP A 84 -40.57 -3.13 -3.57
N SER A 85 -40.15 -2.96 -4.82
CA SER A 85 -41.07 -2.88 -5.96
C SER A 85 -41.92 -4.15 -6.12
N SER A 86 -41.33 -5.33 -5.90
CA SER A 86 -42.06 -6.60 -6.02
C SER A 86 -43.01 -6.81 -4.84
N VAL A 87 -42.59 -6.45 -3.62
CA VAL A 87 -43.41 -6.49 -2.40
C VAL A 87 -44.63 -5.58 -2.55
N ASP A 88 -44.43 -4.34 -2.99
CA ASP A 88 -45.52 -3.37 -3.19
C ASP A 88 -46.55 -3.89 -4.19
N LYS A 89 -46.08 -4.41 -5.33
CA LYS A 89 -46.97 -5.04 -6.33
C LYS A 89 -47.73 -6.24 -5.75
N GLY A 90 -47.07 -7.07 -4.95
CA GLY A 90 -47.74 -8.20 -4.30
C GLY A 90 -48.82 -7.76 -3.32
N ARG A 91 -48.58 -6.68 -2.56
CA ARG A 91 -49.60 -6.07 -1.67
C ARG A 91 -50.77 -5.50 -2.45
N GLU A 92 -50.51 -4.82 -3.58
CA GLU A 92 -51.56 -4.32 -4.48
C GLU A 92 -52.43 -5.45 -5.06
N GLU A 93 -51.84 -6.62 -5.30
CA GLU A 93 -52.53 -7.84 -5.70
C GLU A 93 -53.25 -8.54 -4.53
N GLY A 94 -53.27 -7.96 -3.33
CA GLY A 94 -53.94 -8.52 -2.15
C GLY A 94 -53.22 -9.70 -1.52
N LYS A 95 -51.92 -9.87 -1.76
CA LYS A 95 -51.14 -11.00 -1.24
C LYS A 95 -50.50 -10.71 0.12
N ASN A 96 -50.37 -11.75 0.94
CA ASN A 96 -49.62 -11.70 2.18
C ASN A 96 -48.12 -11.91 1.90
N VAL A 97 -47.38 -10.82 1.74
CA VAL A 97 -45.97 -10.83 1.29
C VAL A 97 -44.94 -10.65 2.41
N ASP A 98 -45.37 -10.48 3.66
CA ASP A 98 -44.49 -10.04 4.75
C ASP A 98 -43.35 -11.04 5.01
N GLU A 99 -43.63 -12.35 4.94
CA GLU A 99 -42.58 -13.38 5.08
C GLU A 99 -41.53 -13.30 3.94
N CYS A 100 -41.96 -12.96 2.72
CA CYS A 100 -41.04 -12.80 1.59
C CYS A 100 -40.16 -11.55 1.76
N ASP A 101 -40.75 -10.44 2.22
CA ASP A 101 -40.05 -9.17 2.49
C ASP A 101 -39.01 -9.35 3.60
N ASP A 102 -39.42 -9.90 4.76
CA ASP A 102 -38.53 -10.14 5.91
C ASP A 102 -37.35 -11.05 5.54
N TYR A 103 -37.62 -12.13 4.79
CA TYR A 103 -36.58 -13.02 4.32
C TYR A 103 -35.56 -12.29 3.43
N ALA A 104 -36.05 -11.54 2.43
CA ALA A 104 -35.21 -10.84 1.48
C ALA A 104 -34.33 -9.80 2.19
N ARG A 105 -34.94 -8.98 3.07
CA ARG A 105 -34.23 -7.94 3.80
C ARG A 105 -33.13 -8.51 4.67
N ASN A 106 -33.44 -9.49 5.52
CA ASN A 106 -32.47 -10.09 6.41
C ASN A 106 -31.27 -10.70 5.66
N ASN A 107 -31.53 -11.34 4.51
CA ASN A 107 -30.47 -11.93 3.69
C ASN A 107 -29.60 -10.87 3.00
N LEU A 108 -30.18 -9.80 2.45
CA LEU A 108 -29.43 -8.70 1.84
C LEU A 108 -28.59 -7.92 2.87
N GLU A 109 -29.14 -7.63 4.05
CA GLU A 109 -28.41 -6.98 5.14
C GLU A 109 -27.23 -7.83 5.62
N THR A 110 -27.46 -9.14 5.80
CA THR A 110 -26.41 -10.09 6.17
C THR A 110 -25.33 -10.16 5.10
N LYS A 111 -25.72 -10.20 3.82
CA LYS A 111 -24.78 -10.23 2.69
C LYS A 111 -23.95 -8.95 2.63
N ASN A 112 -24.57 -7.79 2.83
CA ASN A 112 -23.88 -6.50 2.87
C ASN A 112 -22.80 -6.46 3.97
N THR A 113 -23.16 -6.89 5.18
CA THR A 113 -22.20 -6.97 6.30
C THR A 113 -21.03 -7.91 5.99
N ASN A 114 -21.32 -9.10 5.46
CA ASN A 114 -20.29 -10.07 5.09
C ASN A 114 -19.40 -9.58 3.95
N ALA A 115 -19.97 -8.88 2.98
CA ALA A 115 -19.25 -8.26 1.88
C ALA A 115 -18.25 -7.21 2.36
N ILE A 116 -18.68 -6.33 3.26
CA ILE A 116 -17.81 -5.31 3.86
C ILE A 116 -16.67 -6.01 4.64
N ALA A 117 -16.97 -7.02 5.46
CA ALA A 117 -15.95 -7.75 6.20
C ALA A 117 -14.92 -8.44 5.28
N LYS A 118 -15.38 -9.06 4.18
CA LYS A 118 -14.49 -9.65 3.16
C LYS A 118 -13.61 -8.60 2.49
N LEU A 119 -14.16 -7.42 2.17
CA LEU A 119 -13.39 -6.31 1.63
C LEU A 119 -12.31 -5.86 2.61
N GLU A 120 -12.66 -5.68 3.89
CA GLU A 120 -11.69 -5.28 4.92
C GLU A 120 -10.56 -6.28 5.07
N ALA A 121 -10.86 -7.58 5.07
CA ALA A 121 -9.84 -8.63 5.07
C ALA A 121 -8.92 -8.55 3.84
N CYS A 122 -9.45 -8.24 2.65
CA CYS A 122 -8.62 -8.04 1.45
C CYS A 122 -7.65 -6.86 1.63
N ILE A 123 -8.14 -5.73 2.14
CA ILE A 123 -7.33 -4.53 2.38
C ILE A 123 -6.27 -4.79 3.45
N GLU A 124 -6.62 -5.44 4.56
CA GLU A 124 -5.69 -5.79 5.64
C GLU A 124 -4.59 -6.76 5.18
N ASN A 125 -4.95 -7.74 4.35
CA ASN A 125 -3.96 -8.62 3.70
C ASN A 125 -3.00 -7.83 2.82
N GLY A 126 -3.50 -6.78 2.13
CA GLY A 126 -2.68 -5.85 1.37
C GLY A 126 -1.63 -5.14 2.21
N TYR A 127 -2.04 -4.54 3.33
CA TYR A 127 -1.12 -3.92 4.29
C TYR A 127 -0.12 -4.93 4.86
N SER A 128 -0.59 -6.11 5.25
CA SER A 128 0.24 -7.17 5.84
C SER A 128 1.32 -7.66 4.87
N ALA A 129 1.00 -7.80 3.58
CA ALA A 129 1.95 -8.23 2.56
C ALA A 129 3.14 -7.27 2.39
N MET A 130 2.97 -5.99 2.72
CA MET A 130 4.03 -4.97 2.58
C MET A 130 4.83 -4.71 3.86
N LYS A 131 4.43 -5.29 5.00
CA LYS A 131 5.08 -5.08 6.29
C LYS A 131 6.57 -5.47 6.27
N ASP A 132 6.87 -6.70 5.89
CA ASP A 132 8.25 -7.21 5.90
C ASP A 132 9.14 -6.58 4.82
N PRO A 133 8.68 -6.38 3.56
CA PRO A 133 9.45 -5.64 2.57
C PRO A 133 9.84 -4.24 3.03
N LEU A 134 8.93 -3.50 3.67
CA LEU A 134 9.22 -2.16 4.17
C LEU A 134 10.13 -2.18 5.40
N ALA A 135 9.98 -3.16 6.30
CA ALA A 135 10.89 -3.36 7.42
C ALA A 135 12.33 -3.60 6.95
N ASN A 136 12.53 -4.39 5.90
CA ASN A 136 13.85 -4.62 5.30
C ASN A 136 14.45 -3.34 4.73
N VAL A 137 13.65 -2.47 4.11
CA VAL A 137 14.09 -1.15 3.64
C VAL A 137 14.50 -0.26 4.83
N ALA A 138 13.74 -0.26 5.91
CA ALA A 138 14.06 0.51 7.12
C ALA A 138 15.39 0.07 7.75
N ILE A 139 15.67 -1.23 7.80
CA ILE A 139 16.96 -1.77 8.28
C ILE A 139 18.12 -1.22 7.44
N ILE A 140 17.95 -1.14 6.12
CA ILE A 140 18.96 -0.56 5.24
C ILE A 140 19.18 0.93 5.52
N ILE A 141 18.10 1.68 5.73
CA ILE A 141 18.19 3.10 6.05
C ILE A 141 19.03 3.30 7.32
N GLU A 142 18.80 2.52 8.36
CA GLU A 142 19.60 2.56 9.59
C GLU A 142 21.08 2.19 9.35
N ALA A 143 21.35 1.19 8.50
CA ALA A 143 22.71 0.84 8.13
C ALA A 143 23.44 1.99 7.42
N VAL A 144 22.77 2.70 6.50
CA VAL A 144 23.36 3.87 5.82
C VAL A 144 23.54 5.05 6.79
N LYS A 145 22.60 5.29 7.71
CA LYS A 145 22.75 6.32 8.75
C LYS A 145 23.98 6.05 9.62
N LYS A 146 24.19 4.80 10.04
CA LYS A 146 25.38 4.41 10.79
C LYS A 146 26.66 4.71 10.01
N LEU A 147 26.69 4.42 8.71
CA LEU A 147 27.84 4.76 7.87
C LEU A 147 28.10 6.28 7.77
N LEU A 148 27.06 7.11 7.77
CA LEU A 148 27.23 8.56 7.82
C LEU A 148 27.87 9.02 9.14
N ILE A 149 27.43 8.45 10.27
CA ILE A 149 28.01 8.72 11.59
C ILE A 149 29.48 8.29 11.63
N ASP A 150 29.78 7.09 11.12
CA ASP A 150 31.15 6.57 11.08
C ASP A 150 32.06 7.46 10.22
N LEU A 151 31.55 7.98 9.09
CA LEU A 151 32.27 8.92 8.21
C LEU A 151 32.55 10.26 8.90
N ASP A 152 31.58 10.81 9.66
CA ASP A 152 31.75 12.04 10.43
C ASP A 152 32.79 11.89 11.54
N ALA A 153 32.96 10.67 12.06
CA ALA A 153 33.94 10.37 13.09
C ALA A 153 35.36 10.12 12.54
N ILE A 154 35.57 9.99 11.23
CA ILE A 154 36.90 9.67 10.67
C ILE A 154 37.94 10.74 11.03
N MET A 155 37.66 12.01 10.75
CA MET A 155 38.61 13.10 10.99
C MET A 155 39.02 13.22 12.46
N PRO A 156 38.09 13.26 13.45
CA PRO A 156 38.49 13.32 14.85
C PRO A 156 39.20 12.05 15.32
N ASN A 157 38.78 10.86 14.87
CA ASN A 157 39.39 9.60 15.30
C ASN A 157 40.78 9.36 14.70
N CYS A 158 41.06 9.94 13.54
CA CYS A 158 42.36 9.82 12.86
C CYS A 158 43.30 10.99 13.14
N TYR A 159 42.92 11.94 14.00
CA TYR A 159 43.78 13.07 14.33
C TYR A 159 45.11 12.59 14.90
N SER A 160 46.21 13.04 14.30
CA SER A 160 47.56 12.72 14.75
C SER A 160 48.48 13.91 14.55
N PRO A 161 49.44 14.15 15.46
CA PRO A 161 50.50 15.13 15.24
C PRO A 161 51.36 14.83 14.00
N THR A 162 51.37 13.58 13.53
CA THR A 162 52.09 13.17 12.33
C THR A 162 51.14 13.05 11.15
N PHE A 163 51.34 13.88 10.11
CA PHE A 163 50.51 13.86 8.90
C PHE A 163 50.44 12.47 8.26
N LEU A 164 51.57 11.75 8.17
CA LEU A 164 51.60 10.40 7.60
C LEU A 164 50.69 9.42 8.37
N LYS A 165 50.66 9.50 9.71
CA LYS A 165 49.79 8.65 10.53
C LYS A 165 48.32 9.01 10.34
N MET A 166 48.01 10.30 10.27
CA MET A 166 46.66 10.78 9.98
C MET A 166 46.20 10.33 8.58
N GLN A 167 47.05 10.49 7.57
CA GLN A 167 46.77 10.07 6.19
C GLN A 167 46.49 8.57 6.10
N VAL A 168 47.34 7.72 6.69
CA VAL A 168 47.15 6.27 6.69
C VAL A 168 45.82 5.89 7.35
N CYS A 169 45.52 6.46 8.52
CA CYS A 169 44.26 6.19 9.22
C CYS A 169 43.03 6.63 8.40
N VAL A 170 43.03 7.84 7.83
CA VAL A 170 41.90 8.35 7.05
C VAL A 170 41.66 7.49 5.82
N VAL A 171 42.72 7.13 5.08
CA VAL A 171 42.60 6.29 3.88
C VAL A 171 42.05 4.91 4.23
N GLU A 172 42.59 4.26 5.27
CA GLU A 172 42.10 2.96 5.75
C GLU A 172 40.60 3.01 6.10
N LYS A 173 40.18 4.01 6.88
CA LYS A 173 38.77 4.18 7.26
C LYS A 173 37.88 4.46 6.06
N ILE A 174 38.33 5.27 5.10
CA ILE A 174 37.58 5.54 3.86
C ILE A 174 37.40 4.26 3.04
N ASP A 175 38.43 3.43 2.91
CA ASP A 175 38.34 2.18 2.15
C ASP A 175 37.41 1.16 2.83
N LEU A 176 37.42 1.07 4.16
CA LEU A 176 36.44 0.29 4.92
C LEU A 176 35.02 0.80 4.71
N SER A 177 34.79 2.11 4.86
CA SER A 177 33.50 2.73 4.55
C SER A 177 33.12 2.54 3.08
N ARG A 178 34.10 2.38 2.18
CA ARG A 178 33.84 2.09 0.77
C ARG A 178 33.16 0.74 0.62
N ALA A 179 33.83 -0.30 1.09
CA ALA A 179 33.33 -1.66 1.05
C ALA A 179 31.97 -1.81 1.75
N SER A 180 31.78 -1.16 2.90
CA SER A 180 30.50 -1.21 3.62
C SER A 180 29.36 -0.56 2.84
N LEU A 181 29.57 0.62 2.25
CA LEU A 181 28.51 1.25 1.45
C LEU A 181 28.22 0.46 0.17
N ASP A 182 29.21 -0.16 -0.47
CA ASP A 182 28.98 -0.97 -1.66
C ASP A 182 28.11 -2.19 -1.32
N SER A 183 28.41 -2.86 -0.20
CA SER A 183 27.59 -3.94 0.35
C SER A 183 26.16 -3.48 0.64
N VAL A 184 26.00 -2.39 1.40
CA VAL A 184 24.69 -1.83 1.75
C VAL A 184 23.92 -1.39 0.52
N SER A 185 24.58 -0.80 -0.48
CA SER A 185 23.96 -0.35 -1.73
C SER A 185 23.48 -1.53 -2.58
N ASN A 186 24.24 -2.62 -2.63
CA ASN A 186 23.82 -3.84 -3.31
C ASN A 186 22.64 -4.49 -2.61
N TYR A 187 22.65 -4.54 -1.28
CA TYR A 187 21.52 -5.07 -0.53
C TYR A 187 20.29 -4.16 -0.66
N ALA A 188 20.47 -2.83 -0.64
CA ALA A 188 19.43 -1.84 -0.90
C ALA A 188 18.74 -2.08 -2.25
N LYS A 189 19.49 -2.29 -3.33
CA LYS A 189 18.94 -2.62 -4.66
C LYS A 189 18.07 -3.88 -4.60
N LYS A 190 18.53 -4.92 -3.91
CA LYS A 190 17.78 -6.17 -3.76
C LYS A 190 16.47 -5.95 -3.00
N VAL A 191 16.53 -5.34 -1.81
CA VAL A 191 15.32 -5.16 -0.98
C VAL A 191 14.31 -4.21 -1.61
N THR A 192 14.76 -3.15 -2.30
CA THR A 192 13.86 -2.23 -3.00
C THR A 192 13.22 -2.87 -4.23
N ALA A 193 13.97 -3.70 -4.97
CA ALA A 193 13.40 -4.49 -6.07
C ALA A 193 12.36 -5.50 -5.56
N THR A 194 12.68 -6.24 -4.50
CA THR A 194 11.72 -7.15 -3.85
C THR A 194 10.47 -6.41 -3.39
N ALA A 195 10.62 -5.28 -2.69
CA ALA A 195 9.50 -4.47 -2.26
C ALA A 195 8.63 -3.98 -3.43
N GLY A 196 9.23 -3.57 -4.55
CA GLY A 196 8.50 -3.16 -5.75
C GLY A 196 7.70 -4.30 -6.39
N VAL A 197 8.28 -5.51 -6.47
CA VAL A 197 7.59 -6.70 -6.98
C VAL A 197 6.45 -7.09 -6.03
N THR A 198 6.70 -7.15 -4.72
CA THR A 198 5.68 -7.47 -3.72
C THR A 198 4.55 -6.45 -3.75
N TYR A 199 4.84 -5.16 -3.90
CA TYR A 199 3.84 -4.11 -4.04
C TYR A 199 2.90 -4.38 -5.21
N THR A 200 3.47 -4.66 -6.39
CA THR A 200 2.69 -4.92 -7.60
C THR A 200 1.80 -6.16 -7.44
N LYS A 201 2.35 -7.24 -6.87
CA LYS A 201 1.60 -8.46 -6.58
C LYS A 201 0.47 -8.20 -5.59
N MET A 202 0.76 -7.49 -4.51
CA MET A 202 -0.19 -7.14 -3.47
C MET A 202 -1.40 -6.38 -4.05
N ILE A 203 -1.17 -5.38 -4.90
CA ILE A 203 -2.28 -4.66 -5.56
C ILE A 203 -3.13 -5.59 -6.44
N ALA A 204 -2.49 -6.51 -7.17
CA ALA A 204 -3.22 -7.50 -7.97
C ALA A 204 -4.07 -8.44 -7.10
N ASP A 205 -3.51 -8.93 -5.99
CA ASP A 205 -4.20 -9.82 -5.05
C ASP A 205 -5.39 -9.11 -4.40
N VAL A 206 -5.24 -7.85 -3.98
CA VAL A 206 -6.34 -7.03 -3.41
C VAL A 206 -7.44 -6.81 -4.45
N ARG A 207 -7.10 -6.41 -5.68
CA ARG A 207 -8.08 -6.25 -6.76
C ARG A 207 -8.81 -7.53 -7.09
N SER A 208 -8.11 -8.67 -7.07
CA SER A 208 -8.73 -9.98 -7.27
C SER A 208 -9.72 -10.31 -6.16
N GLY A 209 -9.38 -10.00 -4.91
CA GLY A 209 -10.27 -10.16 -3.76
C GLY A 209 -11.53 -9.31 -3.89
N ILE A 210 -11.37 -8.03 -4.23
CA ILE A 210 -12.48 -7.09 -4.49
C ILE A 210 -13.38 -7.60 -5.61
N THR A 211 -12.81 -8.01 -6.74
CA THR A 211 -13.57 -8.48 -7.91
C THR A 211 -14.36 -9.74 -7.57
N THR A 212 -13.75 -10.67 -6.84
CA THR A 212 -14.43 -11.89 -6.38
C THR A 212 -15.59 -11.56 -5.46
N ASN A 213 -15.39 -10.64 -4.52
CA ASN A 213 -16.42 -10.20 -3.59
C ASN A 213 -17.59 -9.51 -4.33
N ALA A 214 -17.30 -8.62 -5.27
CA ALA A 214 -18.32 -7.94 -6.07
C ALA A 214 -19.16 -8.94 -6.90
N ALA A 215 -18.52 -9.94 -7.51
CA ALA A 215 -19.21 -10.99 -8.24
C ALA A 215 -20.11 -11.86 -7.34
N ASP A 216 -19.63 -12.20 -6.14
CA ASP A 216 -20.38 -12.96 -5.13
C ASP A 216 -21.62 -12.20 -4.64
N ILE A 217 -21.53 -10.87 -4.55
CA ILE A 217 -22.66 -10.02 -4.13
C ILE A 217 -23.68 -9.88 -5.24
N ARG A 218 -23.25 -9.55 -6.48
CA ARG A 218 -24.17 -9.42 -7.62
C ARG A 218 -24.99 -10.69 -7.86
N THR A 219 -24.33 -11.84 -7.82
CA THR A 219 -24.99 -13.14 -7.94
C THR A 219 -26.03 -13.34 -6.83
N PHE A 220 -25.61 -13.13 -5.57
CA PHE A 220 -26.51 -13.30 -4.43
C PHE A 220 -27.70 -12.33 -4.45
N SER A 221 -27.47 -11.05 -4.75
CA SER A 221 -28.52 -10.05 -4.89
C SER A 221 -29.55 -10.46 -5.96
N THR A 222 -29.07 -10.93 -7.12
CA THR A 222 -29.93 -11.43 -8.20
C THR A 222 -30.75 -12.64 -7.75
N ASP A 223 -30.13 -13.58 -7.03
CA ASP A 223 -30.80 -14.76 -6.50
C ASP A 223 -31.89 -14.39 -5.48
N ILE A 224 -31.64 -13.40 -4.61
CA ILE A 224 -32.63 -12.91 -3.66
C ILE A 224 -33.81 -12.25 -4.38
N VAL A 225 -33.56 -11.36 -5.35
CA VAL A 225 -34.64 -10.73 -6.13
C VAL A 225 -35.51 -11.78 -6.81
N ASN A 226 -34.88 -12.74 -7.51
CA ASN A 226 -35.61 -13.83 -8.17
C ASN A 226 -36.40 -14.72 -7.18
N TYR A 227 -35.82 -15.00 -6.01
CA TYR A 227 -36.49 -15.76 -4.96
C TYR A 227 -37.70 -15.00 -4.44
N THR A 228 -37.56 -13.70 -4.14
CA THR A 228 -38.63 -12.84 -3.64
C THR A 228 -39.78 -12.76 -4.63
N ASP A 229 -39.51 -12.54 -5.91
CA ASP A 229 -40.53 -12.54 -6.96
C ASP A 229 -41.32 -13.85 -7.00
N ASN A 230 -40.63 -14.98 -6.89
CA ASN A 230 -41.28 -16.28 -6.87
C ASN A 230 -42.04 -16.53 -5.57
N CYS A 231 -41.52 -16.09 -4.42
CA CYS A 231 -42.19 -16.16 -3.13
C CYS A 231 -43.52 -15.40 -3.17
N ILE A 232 -43.49 -14.14 -3.61
CA ILE A 232 -44.66 -13.26 -3.74
C ILE A 232 -45.67 -13.81 -4.73
N ARG A 233 -45.22 -14.36 -5.86
CA ARG A 233 -46.14 -14.95 -6.85
C ARG A 233 -46.98 -16.11 -6.25
N ASN A 234 -46.41 -16.86 -5.31
CA ASN A 234 -47.05 -18.01 -4.69
C ASN A 234 -47.63 -17.71 -3.29
N ALA A 235 -47.53 -16.46 -2.83
CA ALA A 235 -48.06 -16.04 -1.53
C ALA A 235 -49.59 -16.13 -1.50
N PRO A 236 -50.19 -16.50 -0.34
CA PRO A 236 -51.63 -16.57 -0.21
C PRO A 236 -52.26 -15.18 -0.27
N GLU A 237 -53.48 -15.10 -0.77
CA GLU A 237 -54.31 -13.89 -0.69
C GLU A 237 -54.67 -13.59 0.77
N VAL A 238 -54.70 -12.31 1.13
CA VAL A 238 -55.21 -11.85 2.42
C VAL A 238 -56.72 -12.08 2.42
N PRO A 239 -57.28 -12.83 3.38
CA PRO A 239 -58.72 -13.08 3.40
C PRO A 239 -59.48 -11.75 3.45
N GLU A 240 -60.35 -11.52 2.46
CA GLU A 240 -61.28 -10.38 2.49
C GLU A 240 -62.16 -10.52 3.74
N ASP A 241 -62.12 -9.52 4.62
CA ASP A 241 -62.94 -9.50 5.82
C ASP A 241 -64.43 -9.44 5.40
N PRO A 242 -65.23 -10.50 5.63
CA PRO A 242 -66.58 -10.59 5.09
C PRO A 242 -67.53 -9.53 5.69
N GLU A 243 -67.15 -8.85 6.78
CA GLU A 243 -67.99 -7.85 7.45
C GLU A 243 -68.11 -6.49 6.74
N LEU A 244 -67.31 -6.21 5.70
CA LEU A 244 -67.42 -4.94 4.92
C LEU A 244 -68.26 -5.06 3.63
N SER A 245 -68.69 -6.27 3.25
CA SER A 245 -69.44 -6.50 2.00
C SER A 245 -70.97 -6.33 2.12
N THR A 246 -71.50 -6.11 3.34
CA THR A 246 -72.95 -6.02 3.61
C THR A 246 -73.48 -4.62 3.89
N ILE A 247 -72.67 -3.57 3.73
CA ILE A 247 -73.10 -2.17 3.86
C ILE A 247 -73.11 -1.47 2.49
N PHE A 248 -73.82 -2.00 1.49
CA PHE A 248 -74.34 -1.25 0.34
C PHE A 248 -75.57 -1.94 -0.27
#